data_AF-A0A957U864-F1
#
_entry.id   AF-A0A957U864-F1
#
_cell.length_a   1.000
_cell.length_b   1.000
_cell.length_c   1.000
_cell.angle_alpha   90.00
_cell.angle_beta   90.00
_cell.angle_gamma   90.00
#
_symmetry.space_group_name_H-M   'P 1'
#
loop_
_entity.id
_entity.type
_entity.pdbx_description
1 polymer ?
#
loop_
_entity_poly.entity_id
_entity_poly.type
_entity_poly.pdbx_seq_one_letter_code
_entity_poly.pdbx_strand_id
1 'polypeptide(L)'
;AGWNALHLDARPYQPDPTQSAEWNRGAYLVQGVAHCAACHGSRNAWGATTEPLGGERLPDDRWYAPSLHDPREAGVQDWPTERVVALLRDGWVEGASVAGPMAEVVFHGTQHLPASDLSAVAIYLRDLPAMPAPVHDFVAAEADQLAAGERLYGQHCADCHGKTGEGRAGVWPALAGNRVVGMDDPTNLLQAIVGGGFAPATAGHPQPYGMPPFRTLLQDEEIAAIASFLRQRWGQHASAVRPLDVERVR
;
A
#
# COMPACT_ATOMS: atom_id res chain seq x y z
N ALA A 1 -4.79 21.46 24.88
CA ALA A 1 -5.42 20.90 26.10
C ALA A 1 -6.80 20.29 25.81
N GLY A 2 -7.71 20.99 25.12
CA GLY A 2 -9.06 20.47 24.84
C GLY A 2 -9.13 19.24 23.93
N TRP A 3 -8.27 19.13 22.91
CA TRP A 3 -8.30 17.99 21.97
C TRP A 3 -8.04 16.65 22.66
N ASN A 4 -6.98 16.55 23.48
CA ASN A 4 -6.70 15.33 24.25
C ASN A 4 -7.85 14.98 25.19
N ALA A 5 -8.52 15.96 25.80
CA ALA A 5 -9.65 15.70 26.68
C ALA A 5 -10.85 15.06 25.94
N LEU A 6 -10.95 15.26 24.62
CA LEU A 6 -12.04 14.74 23.79
C LEU A 6 -11.67 13.46 23.02
N HIS A 7 -10.39 13.24 22.71
CA HIS A 7 -9.96 12.23 21.73
C HIS A 7 -8.83 11.30 22.20
N LEU A 8 -8.18 11.56 23.33
CA LEU A 8 -7.14 10.67 23.85
C LEU A 8 -7.76 9.54 24.67
N ASP A 9 -7.65 8.30 24.18
CA ASP A 9 -7.80 7.13 25.05
C ASP A 9 -6.50 6.89 25.81
N ALA A 10 -6.46 7.31 27.07
CA ALA A 10 -5.28 7.16 27.94
C ALA A 10 -5.24 5.79 28.64
N ARG A 11 -6.17 4.87 28.34
CA ARG A 11 -6.19 3.55 28.99
C ARG A 11 -5.03 2.71 28.48
N PRO A 12 -4.28 2.04 29.37
CA PRO A 12 -3.31 1.04 28.96
C PRO A 12 -3.99 -0.07 28.16
N TYR A 13 -3.24 -0.66 27.23
CA TYR A 13 -3.68 -1.86 26.53
C TYR A 13 -4.09 -2.95 27.54
N GLN A 14 -5.26 -3.54 27.33
CA GLN A 14 -5.77 -4.64 28.14
C GLN A 14 -5.77 -5.92 27.29
N PRO A 15 -5.04 -6.97 27.69
CA PRO A 15 -5.07 -8.25 27.01
C PRO A 15 -6.49 -8.83 26.96
N ASP A 16 -6.87 -9.35 25.80
CA ASP A 16 -8.09 -10.14 25.65
C ASP A 16 -7.86 -11.54 26.24
N PRO A 17 -8.61 -11.95 27.28
CA PRO A 17 -8.44 -13.25 27.93
C PRO A 17 -8.86 -14.44 27.05
N THR A 18 -9.57 -14.19 25.95
CA THR A 18 -9.98 -15.21 24.98
C THR A 18 -8.91 -15.46 23.92
N GLN A 19 -7.91 -14.59 23.83
CA GLN A 19 -6.85 -14.66 22.83
C GLN A 19 -5.53 -15.18 23.43
N SER A 20 -4.64 -15.66 22.55
CA SER A 20 -3.33 -16.15 22.96
C SER A 20 -2.43 -15.03 23.47
N ALA A 21 -1.39 -15.37 24.25
CA ALA A 21 -0.39 -14.39 24.68
C ALA A 21 0.33 -13.74 23.50
N GLU A 22 0.57 -14.50 22.43
CA GLU A 22 1.22 -14.01 21.21
C GLU A 22 0.31 -13.05 20.43
N TRP A 23 -0.98 -13.36 20.32
CA TRP A 23 -1.96 -12.44 19.72
C TRP A 23 -2.03 -11.12 20.50
N ASN A 24 -2.11 -11.20 21.83
CA ASN A 24 -2.14 -10.02 22.69
C ASN A 24 -0.86 -9.18 22.60
N ARG A 25 0.30 -9.84 22.41
CA ARG A 25 1.57 -9.16 22.11
C ARG A 25 1.49 -8.40 20.78
N GLY A 26 0.92 -9.01 19.74
CA GLY A 26 0.72 -8.40 18.44
C GLY A 26 -0.20 -7.19 18.50
N ALA A 27 -1.35 -7.35 19.15
CA ALA A 27 -2.31 -6.27 19.39
C ALA A 27 -1.66 -5.09 20.11
N TYR A 28 -0.90 -5.34 21.19
CA TYR A 28 -0.16 -4.31 21.90
C TYR A 28 0.86 -3.57 21.00
N LEU A 29 1.59 -4.31 20.16
CA LEU A 29 2.56 -3.71 19.25
C LEU A 29 1.88 -2.86 18.17
N VAL A 30 0.81 -3.37 17.54
CA VAL A 30 0.12 -2.68 16.44
C VAL A 30 -0.67 -1.46 16.92
N GLN A 31 -1.39 -1.59 18.04
CA GLN A 31 -2.25 -0.54 18.58
C GLN A 31 -1.47 0.50 19.40
N GLY A 32 -0.39 0.09 20.06
CA GLY A 32 0.37 0.94 20.99
C GLY A 32 1.73 1.34 20.44
N VAL A 33 2.68 0.41 20.39
CA VAL A 33 4.11 0.74 20.24
C VAL A 33 4.48 1.17 18.81
N ALA A 34 4.02 0.42 17.81
CA ALA A 34 4.34 0.64 16.40
C ALA A 34 3.41 1.68 15.73
N HIS A 35 2.36 2.12 16.42
CA HIS A 35 1.43 3.16 15.96
C HIS A 35 0.90 2.94 14.54
N CYS A 36 0.58 1.69 14.15
CA CYS A 36 0.14 1.38 12.79
C CYS A 36 -1.09 2.21 12.38
N ALA A 37 -2.00 2.43 13.34
CA ALA A 37 -3.18 3.27 13.15
C ALA A 37 -2.88 4.76 12.95
N ALA A 38 -1.65 5.23 13.17
CA ALA A 38 -1.28 6.62 12.90
C ALA A 38 -1.28 6.93 11.40
N CYS A 39 -0.90 5.95 10.56
CA CYS A 39 -0.95 6.06 9.11
C CYS A 39 -2.17 5.34 8.53
N HIS A 40 -2.45 4.12 9.00
CA HIS A 40 -3.52 3.29 8.46
C HIS A 40 -4.90 3.56 9.06
N GLY A 41 -5.07 4.53 9.96
CA GLY A 41 -6.38 4.84 10.58
C GLY A 41 -7.02 6.07 9.95
N SER A 42 -8.32 6.01 9.68
CA SER A 42 -9.11 7.13 9.14
C SER A 42 -9.37 8.19 10.19
N ARG A 43 -9.42 9.47 9.80
CA ARG A 43 -9.59 10.61 10.71
C ARG A 43 -10.80 11.45 10.34
N ASN A 44 -11.42 12.04 11.36
CA ASN A 44 -12.42 13.09 11.13
C ASN A 44 -11.75 14.45 10.84
N ALA A 45 -12.56 15.46 10.51
CA ALA A 45 -12.09 16.83 10.24
C ALA A 45 -11.28 17.49 11.38
N TRP A 46 -11.33 16.94 12.60
CA TRP A 46 -10.57 17.38 13.75
C TRP A 46 -9.27 16.58 13.97
N GLY A 47 -8.94 15.67 13.05
CA GLY A 47 -7.75 14.82 13.09
C GLY A 47 -7.84 13.62 14.03
N ALA A 48 -9.00 13.38 14.66
CA ALA A 48 -9.19 12.25 15.56
C ALA A 48 -9.51 10.98 14.78
N THR A 49 -8.87 9.87 15.15
CA THR A 49 -9.08 8.56 14.52
C THR A 49 -10.52 8.10 14.74
N THR A 50 -11.24 7.81 13.66
CA THR A 50 -12.61 7.29 13.69
C THR A 50 -12.65 5.80 13.44
N GLU A 51 -11.79 5.31 12.54
CA GLU A 51 -11.67 3.89 12.19
C GLU A 51 -10.19 3.48 12.25
N PRO A 52 -9.76 2.83 13.35
CA PRO A 52 -8.40 2.32 13.44
C PRO A 52 -8.14 1.33 12.30
N LEU A 53 -7.02 1.49 11.59
CA LEU A 53 -6.58 0.57 10.53
C LEU A 53 -7.52 0.49 9.30
N GLY A 54 -8.49 1.40 9.17
CA GLY A 54 -9.45 1.48 8.06
C GLY A 54 -8.93 2.11 6.75
N GLY A 55 -7.71 2.64 6.77
CA GLY A 55 -7.06 3.30 5.63
C GLY A 55 -7.39 4.78 5.49
N GLU A 56 -6.42 5.57 5.02
CA GLU A 56 -6.61 6.99 4.72
C GLU A 56 -5.51 7.52 3.79
N ARG A 57 -5.79 8.61 3.09
CA ARG A 57 -4.71 9.39 2.47
C ARG A 57 -3.88 10.07 3.55
N LEU A 58 -2.56 10.08 3.35
CA LEU A 58 -1.66 10.80 4.23
C LEU A 58 -1.87 12.33 4.07
N PRO A 59 -1.52 13.15 5.09
CA PRO A 59 -1.81 14.59 5.08
C PRO A 59 -1.21 15.41 3.93
N ASP A 60 -0.22 14.86 3.21
CA ASP A 60 0.37 15.50 2.04
C ASP A 60 -0.27 15.06 0.71
N ASP A 61 -1.32 14.23 0.77
CA ASP A 61 -2.06 13.64 -0.36
C ASP A 61 -1.19 12.84 -1.35
N ARG A 62 0.10 12.64 -1.08
CA ARG A 62 1.02 11.95 -1.98
C ARG A 62 0.94 10.45 -1.83
N TRP A 63 0.60 9.96 -0.64
CA TRP A 63 0.49 8.52 -0.40
C TRP A 63 -0.85 8.19 0.22
N TYR A 64 -1.38 7.05 -0.18
CA TYR A 64 -2.51 6.42 0.46
C TYR A 64 -2.00 5.30 1.37
N ALA A 65 -2.31 5.36 2.66
CA ALA A 65 -2.07 4.27 3.59
C ALA A 65 -3.28 3.32 3.51
N PRO A 66 -3.16 2.15 2.86
CA PRO A 66 -4.33 1.34 2.57
C PRO A 66 -4.87 0.66 3.82
N SER A 67 -6.16 0.37 3.85
CA SER A 67 -6.81 -0.37 4.93
C SER A 67 -6.11 -1.69 5.22
N LEU A 68 -5.86 -1.97 6.50
CA LEU A 68 -5.42 -3.30 6.93
C LEU A 68 -6.61 -4.26 7.13
N HIS A 69 -7.83 -3.74 7.08
CA HIS A 69 -9.06 -4.52 7.14
C HIS A 69 -9.53 -5.03 5.76
N ASP A 70 -9.11 -4.42 4.65
CA ASP A 70 -9.53 -4.83 3.31
C ASP A 70 -8.46 -5.71 2.62
N PRO A 71 -8.73 -7.01 2.36
CA PRO A 71 -7.80 -7.89 1.64
C PRO A 71 -7.48 -7.46 0.20
N ARG A 72 -8.29 -6.56 -0.40
CA ARG A 72 -8.03 -5.98 -1.73
C ARG A 72 -7.01 -4.84 -1.67
N GLU A 73 -6.78 -4.30 -0.47
CA GLU A 73 -5.81 -3.26 -0.17
C GLU A 73 -4.58 -3.87 0.53
N ALA A 74 -4.29 -3.45 1.78
CA ALA A 74 -3.16 -3.92 2.57
C ALA A 74 -3.53 -5.02 3.58
N GLY A 75 -4.77 -5.52 3.55
CA GLY A 75 -5.20 -6.66 4.37
C GLY A 75 -4.44 -7.95 4.04
N VAL A 76 -4.05 -8.66 5.10
CA VAL A 76 -3.24 -9.90 5.07
C VAL A 76 -3.95 -11.10 5.69
N GLN A 77 -5.26 -11.00 5.94
CA GLN A 77 -6.09 -12.04 6.58
C GLN A 77 -5.91 -13.42 5.94
N ASP A 78 -5.85 -13.46 4.61
CA ASP A 78 -5.74 -14.69 3.82
C ASP A 78 -4.28 -15.17 3.61
N TRP A 79 -3.29 -14.47 4.16
CA TRP A 79 -1.88 -14.80 3.95
C TRP A 79 -1.38 -15.80 5.00
N PRO A 80 -0.39 -16.65 4.66
CA PRO A 80 0.37 -17.37 5.67
C PRO A 80 1.13 -16.40 6.60
N THR A 81 1.22 -16.72 7.89
CA THR A 81 1.91 -15.86 8.88
C THR A 81 3.35 -15.56 8.45
N GLU A 82 4.07 -16.55 7.94
CA GLU A 82 5.48 -16.47 7.56
C GLU A 82 5.67 -15.48 6.41
N ARG A 83 4.68 -15.36 5.52
CA ARG A 83 4.68 -14.41 4.41
C ARG A 83 4.50 -12.98 4.91
N VAL A 84 3.64 -12.76 5.91
CA VAL A 84 3.47 -11.44 6.55
C VAL A 84 4.74 -11.05 7.31
N VAL A 85 5.34 -12.00 8.06
CA VAL A 85 6.62 -11.80 8.74
C VAL A 85 7.72 -11.41 7.75
N ALA A 86 7.83 -12.12 6.62
CA ALA A 86 8.82 -11.81 5.59
C ALA A 86 8.60 -10.41 4.98
N LEU A 87 7.36 -10.02 4.70
CA LEU A 87 7.08 -8.67 4.20
C LEU A 87 7.48 -7.58 5.21
N LEU A 88 7.16 -7.77 6.50
CA LEU A 88 7.51 -6.81 7.55
C LEU A 88 9.02 -6.77 7.84
N ARG A 89 9.72 -7.89 7.66
CA ARG A 89 11.17 -7.98 7.88
C ARG A 89 11.97 -7.44 6.69
N ASP A 90 11.61 -7.87 5.49
CA ASP A 90 12.44 -7.69 4.30
C ASP A 90 11.90 -6.58 3.38
N GLY A 91 10.64 -6.18 3.57
CA GLY A 91 9.95 -5.19 2.75
C GLY A 91 9.47 -5.74 1.41
N TRP A 92 9.68 -7.03 1.16
CA TRP A 92 9.32 -7.68 -0.09
C TRP A 92 9.01 -9.16 0.13
N VAL A 93 8.03 -9.66 -0.61
CA VAL A 93 7.74 -11.08 -0.84
C VAL A 93 7.30 -11.28 -2.29
N GLU A 94 7.30 -12.51 -2.79
CA GLU A 94 6.83 -12.78 -4.15
C GLU A 94 5.42 -12.22 -4.38
N GLY A 95 5.26 -11.27 -5.30
CA GLY A 95 3.98 -10.62 -5.62
C GLY A 95 3.59 -9.45 -4.73
N ALA A 96 4.42 -9.03 -3.76
CA ALA A 96 4.17 -7.82 -2.97
C ALA A 96 5.45 -7.14 -2.49
N SER A 97 5.49 -5.82 -2.52
CA SER A 97 6.58 -5.01 -2.00
C SER A 97 6.02 -3.80 -1.28
N VAL A 98 6.66 -3.36 -0.21
CA VAL A 98 6.40 -2.03 0.33
C VAL A 98 7.17 -0.98 -0.47
N ALA A 99 6.65 0.24 -0.48
CA ALA A 99 7.26 1.40 -1.13
C ALA A 99 6.91 2.67 -0.33
N GLY A 100 7.56 3.78 -0.65
CA GLY A 100 7.27 5.08 -0.03
C GLY A 100 7.41 5.06 1.50
N PRO A 101 6.49 5.67 2.26
CA PRO A 101 6.55 5.70 3.73
C PRO A 101 6.62 4.31 4.38
N MET A 102 5.98 3.30 3.79
CA MET A 102 6.04 1.94 4.35
C MET A 102 7.41 1.29 4.13
N ALA A 103 8.15 1.65 3.06
CA ALA A 103 9.54 1.25 2.92
C ALA A 103 10.40 1.83 4.05
N GLU A 104 10.18 3.09 4.45
CA GLU A 104 10.88 3.69 5.58
C GLU A 104 10.54 3.01 6.92
N VAL A 105 9.27 2.62 7.12
CA VAL A 105 8.85 1.85 8.30
C VAL A 105 9.59 0.52 8.40
N VAL A 106 9.76 -0.18 7.27
CA VAL A 106 10.56 -1.42 7.26
C VAL A 106 12.03 -1.11 7.47
N PHE A 107 12.57 -0.14 6.74
CA PHE A 107 13.99 0.19 6.76
C PHE A 107 14.47 0.68 8.13
N HIS A 108 13.68 1.47 8.84
CA HIS A 108 14.05 2.04 10.13
C HIS A 108 13.42 1.35 11.35
N GLY A 109 12.43 0.47 11.12
CA GLY A 109 11.61 -0.07 12.18
C GLY A 109 11.50 -1.59 12.14
N THR A 110 10.52 -2.10 11.37
CA THR A 110 10.07 -3.49 11.53
C THR A 110 11.14 -4.53 11.23
N GLN A 111 12.12 -4.24 10.36
CA GLN A 111 13.24 -5.16 10.12
C GLN A 111 14.12 -5.42 11.35
N HIS A 112 14.06 -4.55 12.36
CA HIS A 112 14.84 -4.66 13.59
C HIS A 112 14.07 -5.30 14.75
N LEU A 113 12.80 -5.67 14.54
CA LEU A 113 12.01 -6.35 15.56
C LEU A 113 12.52 -7.79 15.78
N PRO A 114 12.46 -8.31 17.02
CA PRO A 114 12.66 -9.73 17.27
C PRO A 114 11.70 -10.58 16.44
N ALA A 115 12.13 -11.77 16.03
CA ALA A 115 11.30 -12.68 15.23
C ALA A 115 9.96 -13.04 15.93
N SER A 116 9.95 -13.11 17.26
CA SER A 116 8.73 -13.31 18.06
C SER A 116 7.76 -12.13 17.96
N ASP A 117 8.27 -10.90 17.90
CA ASP A 117 7.43 -9.71 17.78
C ASP A 117 6.89 -9.56 16.35
N LEU A 118 7.69 -9.87 15.33
CA LEU A 118 7.20 -9.95 13.95
C LEU A 118 6.08 -10.99 13.80
N SER A 119 6.26 -12.16 14.43
CA SER A 119 5.25 -13.24 14.40
C SER A 119 3.97 -12.82 15.12
N ALA A 120 4.09 -12.19 16.29
CA ALA A 120 2.97 -11.65 17.04
C ALA A 120 2.19 -10.58 16.24
N VAL A 121 2.89 -9.62 15.62
CA VAL A 121 2.28 -8.62 14.73
C VAL A 121 1.56 -9.30 13.57
N ALA A 122 2.21 -10.27 12.91
CA ALA A 122 1.60 -11.00 11.80
C ALA A 122 0.34 -11.77 12.21
N ILE A 123 0.35 -12.44 13.37
CA ILE A 123 -0.83 -13.15 13.90
C ILE A 123 -1.98 -12.19 14.15
N TYR A 124 -1.71 -11.06 14.80
CA TYR A 124 -2.75 -10.06 15.06
C TYR A 124 -3.32 -9.46 13.77
N LEU A 125 -2.47 -9.08 12.81
CA LEU A 125 -2.91 -8.51 11.53
C LEU A 125 -3.75 -9.49 10.70
N ARG A 126 -3.43 -10.79 10.75
CA ARG A 126 -4.21 -11.83 10.08
C ARG A 126 -5.59 -12.05 10.70
N ASP A 127 -5.72 -11.84 12.01
CA ASP A 127 -6.97 -12.02 12.75
C ASP A 127 -7.88 -10.78 12.72
N LEU A 128 -7.43 -9.68 12.10
CA LEU A 128 -8.28 -8.50 11.91
C LEU A 128 -9.54 -8.86 11.11
N PRO A 129 -10.72 -8.35 11.51
CA PRO A 129 -11.93 -8.56 10.73
C PRO A 129 -11.76 -8.03 9.31
N ALA A 130 -12.16 -8.83 8.33
CA ALA A 130 -12.18 -8.41 6.94
C ALA A 130 -13.36 -7.45 6.73
N MET A 131 -13.05 -6.19 6.45
CA MET A 131 -14.04 -5.13 6.20
C MET A 131 -13.68 -4.44 4.88
N PRO A 132 -14.20 -4.94 3.74
CA PRO A 132 -13.92 -4.34 2.45
C PRO A 132 -14.46 -2.90 2.37
N ALA A 133 -13.63 -1.97 1.93
CA ALA A 133 -14.03 -0.59 1.74
C ALA A 133 -15.11 -0.48 0.64
N PRO A 134 -16.05 0.48 0.74
CA PRO A 134 -16.94 0.79 -0.37
C PRO A 134 -16.13 1.12 -1.62
N VAL A 135 -16.44 0.43 -2.73
CA VAL A 135 -15.83 0.74 -4.03
C VAL A 135 -16.66 1.81 -4.73
N HIS A 136 -15.99 2.73 -5.42
CA HIS A 136 -16.68 3.70 -6.25
C HIS A 136 -17.19 3.03 -7.52
N ASP A 137 -18.18 3.65 -8.16
CA ASP A 137 -18.69 3.18 -9.45
C ASP A 137 -17.56 3.08 -10.47
N PHE A 138 -17.54 1.97 -11.19
CA PHE A 138 -16.53 1.73 -12.23
C PHE A 138 -16.68 2.76 -13.35
N VAL A 139 -15.56 3.41 -13.69
CA VAL A 139 -15.46 4.32 -14.83
C VAL A 139 -14.53 3.70 -15.87
N ALA A 140 -15.08 3.32 -17.02
CA ALA A 140 -14.28 2.84 -18.15
C ALA A 140 -13.41 3.98 -18.70
N ALA A 141 -12.19 3.64 -19.13
CA ALA A 141 -11.35 4.59 -19.84
C ALA A 141 -11.82 4.68 -21.29
N GLU A 142 -11.76 5.89 -21.85
CA GLU A 142 -12.06 6.11 -23.27
C GLU A 142 -11.09 5.32 -24.16
N ALA A 143 -11.56 4.88 -25.33
CA ALA A 143 -10.76 4.06 -26.23
C ALA A 143 -9.42 4.72 -26.61
N ASP A 144 -9.44 6.03 -26.88
CA ASP A 144 -8.24 6.80 -27.21
C ASP A 144 -7.26 6.90 -26.04
N GLN A 145 -7.78 7.01 -24.81
CA GLN A 145 -6.96 7.03 -23.60
C GLN A 145 -6.26 5.68 -23.39
N LEU A 146 -6.97 4.57 -23.57
CA LEU A 146 -6.39 3.22 -23.48
C LEU A 146 -5.34 2.98 -24.57
N ALA A 147 -5.60 3.39 -25.81
CA ALA A 147 -4.66 3.26 -26.92
C ALA A 147 -3.39 4.10 -26.70
N ALA A 148 -3.53 5.31 -26.15
CA ALA A 148 -2.38 6.14 -25.76
C ALA A 148 -1.59 5.48 -24.63
N GLY A 149 -2.27 4.99 -23.59
CA GLY A 149 -1.66 4.30 -22.46
C GLY A 149 -0.89 3.05 -22.87
N GLU A 150 -1.43 2.24 -23.78
CA GLU A 150 -0.75 1.05 -24.31
C GLU A 150 0.55 1.40 -25.03
N ARG A 151 0.51 2.43 -25.89
CA ARG A 151 1.68 2.89 -26.63
C ARG A 151 2.76 3.41 -25.69
N LEU A 152 2.39 4.26 -24.72
CA LEU A 152 3.31 4.84 -23.74
C LEU A 152 3.89 3.77 -22.81
N TYR A 153 3.08 2.80 -22.37
CA TYR A 153 3.54 1.65 -21.60
C TYR A 153 4.63 0.87 -22.36
N GLY A 154 4.40 0.61 -23.65
CA GLY A 154 5.37 -0.05 -24.52
C GLY A 154 6.69 0.73 -24.69
N GLN A 155 6.65 2.06 -24.57
CA GLN A 155 7.83 2.94 -24.72
C GLN A 155 8.63 3.10 -23.43
N HIS A 156 7.97 3.08 -22.27
CA HIS A 156 8.57 3.52 -21.01
C HIS A 156 8.60 2.46 -19.90
N CYS A 157 7.73 1.45 -19.97
CA CYS A 157 7.49 0.56 -18.83
C CYS A 157 7.78 -0.91 -19.16
N ALA A 158 7.48 -1.34 -20.38
CA ALA A 158 7.49 -2.75 -20.79
C ALA A 158 8.88 -3.40 -20.71
N ASP A 159 9.98 -2.64 -20.80
CA ASP A 159 11.33 -3.17 -20.70
C ASP A 159 11.65 -3.74 -19.31
N CYS A 160 11.02 -3.22 -18.27
CA CYS A 160 11.17 -3.70 -16.89
C CYS A 160 9.97 -4.56 -16.45
N HIS A 161 8.75 -4.11 -16.75
CA HIS A 161 7.52 -4.78 -16.29
C HIS A 161 6.98 -5.84 -17.25
N GLY A 162 7.64 -6.05 -18.39
CA GLY A 162 7.24 -7.04 -19.39
C GLY A 162 6.12 -6.55 -20.30
N LYS A 163 5.90 -7.24 -21.42
CA LYS A 163 4.89 -6.81 -22.41
C LYS A 163 3.46 -7.04 -21.93
N THR A 164 3.28 -7.96 -21.00
CA THR A 164 2.00 -8.33 -20.41
C THR A 164 1.93 -8.01 -18.91
N GLY A 165 2.82 -7.15 -18.43
CA GLY A 165 2.84 -6.76 -17.02
C GLY A 165 3.28 -7.89 -16.09
N GLU A 166 3.94 -8.93 -16.60
CA GLU A 166 4.38 -10.12 -15.86
C GLU A 166 5.53 -9.82 -14.88
N GLY A 167 6.26 -8.72 -15.11
CA GLY A 167 7.45 -8.36 -14.33
C GLY A 167 8.52 -9.44 -14.35
N ARG A 168 9.40 -9.40 -13.34
CA ARG A 168 10.40 -10.43 -13.07
C ARG A 168 10.49 -10.63 -11.57
N ALA A 169 10.17 -11.83 -11.10
CA ALA A 169 10.20 -12.17 -9.68
C ALA A 169 11.52 -11.75 -9.02
N GLY A 170 11.41 -11.10 -7.86
CA GLY A 170 12.56 -10.59 -7.08
C GLY A 170 13.25 -9.37 -7.66
N VAL A 171 12.79 -8.82 -8.78
CA VAL A 171 13.45 -7.70 -9.47
C VAL A 171 12.48 -6.60 -9.84
N TRP A 172 11.51 -6.89 -10.71
CA TRP A 172 10.49 -5.94 -11.13
C TRP A 172 9.12 -6.51 -10.78
N PRO A 173 8.29 -5.80 -10.00
CA PRO A 173 6.99 -6.33 -9.62
C PRO A 173 6.13 -6.54 -10.87
N ALA A 174 5.37 -7.64 -10.86
CA ALA A 174 4.27 -7.82 -11.80
C ALA A 174 3.26 -6.67 -11.61
N LEU A 175 2.75 -6.14 -12.71
CA LEU A 175 1.65 -5.17 -12.74
C LEU A 175 0.31 -5.87 -12.98
N ALA A 176 0.33 -6.97 -13.74
CA ALA A 176 -0.81 -7.85 -13.91
C ALA A 176 -1.20 -8.48 -12.55
N GLY A 177 -2.46 -8.32 -12.14
CA GLY A 177 -2.97 -8.81 -10.85
C GLY A 177 -2.36 -8.11 -9.61
N ASN A 178 -1.60 -7.03 -9.79
CA ASN A 178 -1.02 -6.30 -8.67
C ASN A 178 -2.10 -5.52 -7.93
N ARG A 179 -2.20 -5.72 -6.62
CA ARG A 179 -3.20 -5.04 -5.78
C ARG A 179 -3.09 -3.52 -5.88
N VAL A 180 -1.89 -2.95 -5.86
CA VAL A 180 -1.69 -1.49 -5.94
C VAL A 180 -2.24 -0.90 -7.24
N VAL A 181 -2.15 -1.64 -8.34
CA VAL A 181 -2.74 -1.24 -9.62
C VAL A 181 -4.27 -1.32 -9.54
N GLY A 182 -4.82 -2.35 -8.90
CA GLY A 182 -6.27 -2.60 -8.82
C GLY A 182 -7.02 -1.86 -7.70
N MET A 183 -6.36 -1.17 -6.77
CA MET A 183 -7.01 -0.44 -5.69
C MET A 183 -7.95 0.65 -6.24
N ASP A 184 -9.05 0.90 -5.54
CA ASP A 184 -10.00 1.96 -5.91
C ASP A 184 -9.31 3.33 -5.95
N ASP A 185 -8.58 3.67 -4.89
CA ASP A 185 -7.72 4.87 -4.84
C ASP A 185 -6.43 4.68 -5.66
N PRO A 186 -6.20 5.49 -6.72
CA PRO A 186 -5.04 5.34 -7.59
C PRO A 186 -3.77 6.04 -7.07
N THR A 187 -3.80 6.73 -5.92
CA THR A 187 -2.72 7.60 -5.42
C THR A 187 -1.37 6.89 -5.37
N ASN A 188 -1.32 5.66 -4.85
CA ASN A 188 -0.07 4.91 -4.74
C ASN A 188 0.50 4.47 -6.10
N LEU A 189 -0.38 4.05 -7.03
CA LEU A 189 0.01 3.75 -8.40
C LEU A 189 0.59 5.01 -9.07
N LEU A 190 -0.10 6.13 -8.89
CA LEU A 190 0.33 7.41 -9.45
C LEU A 190 1.65 7.87 -8.86
N GLN A 191 1.89 7.71 -7.56
CA GLN A 191 3.19 8.06 -7.01
C GLN A 191 4.31 7.15 -7.47
N ALA A 192 4.05 5.85 -7.65
CA ALA A 192 5.05 4.96 -8.21
C ALA A 192 5.49 5.43 -9.61
N ILE A 193 4.56 5.92 -10.44
CA ILE A 193 4.87 6.45 -11.77
C ILE A 193 5.54 7.83 -11.68
N VAL A 194 4.95 8.78 -10.94
CA VAL A 194 5.42 10.16 -10.85
C VAL A 194 6.77 10.24 -10.13
N GLY A 195 6.83 9.68 -8.93
CA GLY A 195 7.98 9.76 -8.03
C GLY A 195 9.00 8.64 -8.19
N GLY A 196 8.66 7.54 -8.87
CA GLY A 196 9.50 6.35 -8.88
C GLY A 196 9.67 5.77 -7.48
N GLY A 197 10.79 5.11 -7.23
CA GLY A 197 11.18 4.73 -5.86
C GLY A 197 11.88 3.38 -5.78
N PHE A 198 12.14 2.97 -4.54
CA PHE A 198 12.83 1.74 -4.19
C PHE A 198 12.06 1.01 -3.09
N ALA A 199 12.12 -0.32 -3.13
CA ALA A 199 11.87 -1.12 -1.94
C ALA A 199 12.98 -0.86 -0.90
N PRO A 200 12.76 -1.13 0.40
CA PRO A 200 13.77 -0.90 1.43
C PRO A 200 14.94 -1.86 1.26
N ALA A 201 16.17 -1.38 1.49
CA ALA A 201 17.35 -2.22 1.54
C ALA A 201 17.44 -2.90 2.91
N THR A 202 17.21 -4.21 2.95
CA THR A 202 17.20 -5.01 4.19
C THR A 202 18.20 -6.16 4.09
N ALA A 203 18.42 -6.89 5.19
CA ALA A 203 19.26 -8.11 5.13
C ALA A 203 18.70 -9.17 4.17
N GLY A 204 17.36 -9.30 4.08
CA GLY A 204 16.69 -10.21 3.15
C GLY A 204 16.56 -9.69 1.72
N HIS A 205 16.75 -8.37 1.51
CA HIS A 205 16.67 -7.72 0.21
C HIS A 205 17.69 -6.56 0.11
N PRO A 206 19.00 -6.85 0.01
CA PRO A 206 20.05 -5.84 0.19
C PRO A 206 20.25 -4.91 -1.00
N GLN A 207 19.80 -5.29 -2.19
CA GLN A 207 20.00 -4.53 -3.43
C GLN A 207 18.68 -4.44 -4.23
N PRO A 208 17.68 -3.70 -3.73
CA PRO A 208 16.41 -3.54 -4.41
C PRO A 208 16.59 -2.74 -5.71
N TYR A 209 15.94 -3.19 -6.77
CA TYR A 209 15.85 -2.42 -8.02
C TYR A 209 14.86 -1.27 -7.85
N GLY A 210 15.21 -0.11 -8.42
CA GLY A 210 14.37 1.09 -8.39
C GLY A 210 13.55 1.26 -9.65
N MET A 211 12.44 1.97 -9.51
CA MET A 211 11.66 2.53 -10.61
C MET A 211 12.08 3.99 -10.83
N PRO A 212 12.43 4.40 -12.07
CA PRO A 212 12.77 5.79 -12.35
C PRO A 212 11.53 6.71 -12.22
N PRO A 213 11.70 7.96 -11.79
CA PRO A 213 10.61 8.92 -11.74
C PRO A 213 10.24 9.43 -13.14
N PHE A 214 8.94 9.56 -13.43
CA PHE A 214 8.46 10.09 -14.70
C PHE A 214 7.93 11.53 -14.62
N ARG A 215 7.94 12.16 -13.43
CA ARG A 215 7.44 13.52 -13.20
C ARG A 215 7.94 14.53 -14.25
N THR A 216 9.20 14.49 -14.65
CA THR A 216 9.75 15.48 -15.60
C THR A 216 9.67 15.04 -17.06
N LEU A 217 9.36 13.77 -17.32
CA LEU A 217 9.40 13.18 -18.66
C LEU A 217 8.01 13.14 -19.32
N LEU A 218 6.97 12.87 -18.53
CA LEU A 218 5.61 12.68 -19.01
C LEU A 218 4.66 13.76 -18.47
N GLN A 219 3.71 14.18 -19.29
CA GLN A 219 2.61 15.07 -18.91
C GLN A 219 1.52 14.31 -18.14
N ASP A 220 0.58 15.04 -17.54
CA ASP A 220 -0.48 14.45 -16.71
C ASP A 220 -1.45 13.59 -17.51
N GLU A 221 -1.74 13.99 -18.74
CA GLU A 221 -2.56 13.21 -19.66
C GLU A 221 -1.89 11.87 -20.02
N GLU A 222 -0.57 11.87 -20.16
CA GLU A 222 0.21 10.69 -20.50
C GLU A 222 0.28 9.72 -19.32
N ILE A 223 0.54 10.23 -18.12
CA ILE A 223 0.55 9.41 -16.89
C ILE A 223 -0.86 8.87 -16.61
N ALA A 224 -1.90 9.69 -16.77
CA ALA A 224 -3.28 9.25 -16.62
C ALA A 224 -3.64 8.16 -17.63
N ALA A 225 -3.19 8.28 -18.88
CA ALA A 225 -3.38 7.25 -19.90
C ALA A 225 -2.69 5.93 -19.55
N ILE A 226 -1.41 5.98 -19.12
CA ILE A 226 -0.67 4.79 -18.66
C ILE A 226 -1.40 4.14 -17.47
N ALA A 227 -1.75 4.92 -16.44
CA ALA A 227 -2.40 4.39 -15.25
C ALA A 227 -3.76 3.77 -15.57
N SER A 228 -4.59 4.42 -16.40
CA SER A 228 -5.87 3.87 -16.89
C SER A 228 -5.68 2.55 -17.64
N PHE A 229 -4.67 2.47 -18.53
CA PHE A 229 -4.33 1.25 -19.24
C PHE A 229 -3.95 0.12 -18.27
N LEU A 230 -3.07 0.36 -17.31
CA LEU A 230 -2.67 -0.64 -16.32
C LEU A 230 -3.85 -1.16 -15.50
N ARG A 231 -4.78 -0.26 -15.15
CA ARG A 231 -5.97 -0.53 -14.31
C ARG A 231 -7.07 -1.34 -15.00
N GLN A 232 -7.04 -1.43 -16.33
CA GLN A 232 -8.09 -2.08 -17.13
C GLN A 232 -7.53 -3.18 -18.05
N ARG A 233 -6.28 -3.59 -17.85
CA ARG A 233 -5.62 -4.66 -18.62
C ARG A 233 -5.20 -5.81 -17.71
N TRP A 234 -4.95 -6.96 -18.33
CA TRP A 234 -4.45 -8.18 -17.66
C TRP A 234 -5.31 -8.63 -16.48
N GLY A 235 -6.63 -8.55 -16.64
CA GLY A 235 -7.61 -8.99 -15.64
C GLY A 235 -7.88 -7.97 -14.52
N GLN A 236 -7.28 -6.78 -14.59
CA GLN A 236 -7.61 -5.69 -13.68
C GLN A 236 -8.95 -5.04 -14.05
N HIS A 237 -9.71 -4.65 -13.04
CA HIS A 237 -11.00 -3.98 -13.19
C HIS A 237 -11.08 -2.81 -12.20
N ALA A 238 -10.36 -1.73 -12.52
CA ALA A 238 -10.33 -0.50 -11.74
C ALA A 238 -10.58 0.74 -12.61
N SER A 239 -11.20 1.76 -12.01
CA SER A 239 -11.66 2.96 -12.73
C SER A 239 -10.54 3.72 -13.42
N ALA A 240 -10.87 4.36 -14.53
CA ALA A 240 -9.96 5.24 -15.25
C ALA A 240 -9.42 6.36 -14.35
N VAL A 241 -8.20 6.79 -14.65
CA VAL A 241 -7.52 7.91 -14.01
C VAL A 241 -7.64 9.15 -14.89
N ARG A 242 -7.86 10.31 -14.27
CA ARG A 242 -7.90 11.61 -14.96
C ARG A 242 -6.61 12.40 -14.72
N PRO A 243 -6.25 13.35 -15.60
CA PRO A 243 -5.09 14.22 -15.40
C PRO A 243 -5.08 14.94 -14.05
N LEU A 244 -6.25 15.40 -13.58
CA LEU A 244 -6.39 16.04 -12.26
C LEU A 244 -5.99 15.12 -11.10
N ASP A 245 -6.19 13.81 -11.24
CA ASP A 245 -5.79 12.85 -10.21
C ASP A 245 -4.25 12.72 -10.17
N VAL A 246 -3.57 12.91 -11.31
CA VAL A 246 -2.09 12.96 -11.41
C VAL A 246 -1.53 14.25 -10.82
N GLU A 247 -2.14 15.40 -11.12
CA GLU A 247 -1.71 16.70 -10.62
C GLU A 247 -1.64 16.73 -9.08
N ARG A 248 -2.56 16.06 -8.40
CA ARG A 248 -2.58 15.97 -6.92
C ARG A 248 -1.34 15.33 -6.31
N VAL A 249 -0.68 14.42 -7.02
CA VAL A 249 0.52 13.72 -6.51
C VAL A 249 1.83 14.35 -7.00
N ARG A 250 1.77 15.49 -7.70
CA ARG A 250 2.95 16.19 -8.23
C ARG A 250 3.71 17.06 -7.24
#